data_AF-A0A841D4S9-F1
#
_entry.id   AF-A0A841D4S9-F1
#
_cell.length_a   1.000
_cell.length_b   1.000
_cell.length_c   1.000
_cell.angle_alpha   90.00
_cell.angle_beta   90.00
_cell.angle_gamma   90.00
#
_symmetry.space_group_name_H-M   'P 1'
#
loop_
_entity.id
_entity.type
_entity.pdbx_description
1 polymer ?
#
loop_
_entity_poly.entity_id
_entity_poly.type
_entity_poly.pdbx_seq_one_letter_code
_entity_poly.pdbx_strand_id
1 'polypeptide(L)'
;MRKRSIVIAALAGSALLAAPAVASASPAAEASAAGTKTVSFRGMNLKVPSGWQVHRDGDWMLVQTGKCETPAYFAPKCQGFWVLGPKAIKYGDEGFDPYTGEQPFYPASDVQRCPFNGRYGQVLGKPTALGLRQVGRGHKAKYVSWFGRCVKDGNGEQTATFDQREWFLPASKILVVDVWRTPGLPNILKNATWR
;
A
#
# COMPACT_ATOMS: atom_id res chain seq x y z
N MET A 1 76.83 42.79 14.55
CA MET A 1 77.13 41.77 15.58
C MET A 1 76.11 40.64 15.48
N ARG A 2 76.60 39.38 15.59
CA ARG A 2 75.97 38.12 16.10
C ARG A 2 74.44 38.03 16.15
N LYS A 3 73.76 36.90 15.90
CA LYS A 3 74.04 35.52 15.49
C LYS A 3 72.66 34.84 15.53
N ARG A 4 72.39 33.92 14.59
CA ARG A 4 71.64 32.64 14.71
C ARG A 4 70.18 32.75 15.23
N SER A 5 69.20 32.05 14.67
CA SER A 5 69.16 30.60 14.52
C SER A 5 68.04 30.18 13.59
N ILE A 6 68.30 29.10 12.87
CA ILE A 6 67.41 28.31 12.03
C ILE A 6 66.53 27.45 12.94
N VAL A 7 65.24 27.31 12.62
CA VAL A 7 64.40 26.19 13.08
C VAL A 7 63.71 25.59 11.87
N ILE A 8 64.08 24.36 11.56
CA ILE A 8 63.46 23.46 10.59
C ILE A 8 62.30 22.77 11.30
N ALA A 9 61.09 22.84 10.74
CA ALA A 9 59.96 22.02 11.16
C ALA A 9 59.66 21.01 10.04
N ALA A 10 59.99 19.75 10.31
CA ALA A 10 59.61 18.61 9.49
C ALA A 10 58.12 18.32 9.72
N LEU A 11 57.32 18.28 8.65
CA LEU A 11 55.96 17.75 8.68
C LEU A 11 55.97 16.34 8.10
N ALA A 12 55.67 15.38 8.98
CA ALA A 12 55.54 13.97 8.69
C ALA A 12 54.36 13.71 7.74
N GLY A 13 54.62 12.96 6.66
CA GLY A 13 53.59 12.46 5.76
C GLY A 13 52.77 11.36 6.42
N SER A 14 51.45 11.54 6.49
CA SER A 14 50.51 10.50 6.89
C SER A 14 50.07 9.72 5.64
N ALA A 15 50.50 8.46 5.54
CA ALA A 15 50.01 7.53 4.53
C ALA A 15 48.58 7.10 4.88
N LEU A 16 47.62 7.45 4.03
CA LEU A 16 46.24 6.97 4.10
C LEU A 16 46.19 5.53 3.58
N LEU A 17 46.01 4.57 4.49
CA LEU A 17 45.64 3.19 4.16
C LEU A 17 44.16 3.15 3.75
N ALA A 18 43.90 3.01 2.46
CA ALA A 18 42.58 2.73 1.93
C ALA A 18 42.19 1.27 2.22
N ALA A 19 41.21 1.06 3.10
CA ALA A 19 40.58 -0.24 3.31
C ALA A 19 39.56 -0.52 2.19
N PRO A 20 39.51 -1.75 1.63
CA PRO A 20 38.49 -2.09 0.64
C PRO A 20 37.12 -2.21 1.31
N ALA A 21 36.16 -1.42 0.82
CA ALA A 21 34.76 -1.52 1.19
C ALA A 21 34.20 -2.88 0.75
N VAL A 22 33.93 -3.75 1.72
CA VAL A 22 33.17 -4.98 1.51
C VAL A 22 31.73 -4.59 1.18
N ALA A 23 31.39 -4.62 -0.10
CA ALA A 23 30.04 -4.46 -0.59
C ALA A 23 29.18 -5.60 -0.01
N SER A 24 28.42 -5.30 1.03
CA SER A 24 27.37 -6.19 1.53
C SER A 24 26.25 -6.23 0.48
N ALA A 25 26.34 -7.17 -0.45
CA ALA A 25 25.23 -7.54 -1.30
C ALA A 25 24.13 -8.10 -0.38
N SER A 26 23.09 -7.30 -0.14
CA SER A 26 21.86 -7.78 0.47
C SER A 26 21.28 -8.89 -0.41
N PRO A 27 20.92 -10.06 0.15
CA PRO A 27 20.12 -11.03 -0.58
C PRO A 27 18.70 -10.46 -0.66
N ALA A 28 18.43 -9.67 -1.70
CA ALA A 28 17.08 -9.57 -2.24
C ALA A 28 16.77 -10.94 -2.86
N ALA A 29 16.43 -11.90 -2.01
CA ALA A 29 15.98 -13.21 -2.42
C ALA A 29 14.68 -13.04 -3.23
N GLU A 30 14.86 -13.14 -4.54
CA GLU A 30 14.06 -13.98 -5.42
C GLU A 30 12.56 -13.91 -5.18
N ALA A 31 11.95 -12.82 -5.64
CA ALA A 31 10.69 -13.00 -6.34
C ALA A 31 11.02 -13.83 -7.58
N SER A 32 10.85 -15.16 -7.47
CA SER A 32 10.93 -16.10 -8.58
C SER A 32 10.26 -15.49 -9.81
N ALA A 33 10.73 -15.83 -11.01
CA ALA A 33 10.09 -15.50 -12.28
C ALA A 33 8.70 -16.15 -12.39
N ALA A 34 7.80 -15.81 -11.48
CA ALA A 34 6.40 -16.11 -11.55
C ALA A 34 5.86 -15.26 -12.70
N GLY A 35 5.36 -15.94 -13.73
CA GLY A 35 4.69 -15.27 -14.84
C GLY A 35 3.64 -14.28 -14.33
N THR A 36 3.28 -13.30 -15.16
CA THR A 36 2.17 -12.40 -14.84
C THR A 36 0.93 -12.81 -15.62
N LYS A 37 -0.24 -12.55 -15.05
CA LYS A 37 -1.53 -12.64 -15.75
C LYS A 37 -2.21 -11.29 -15.78
N THR A 38 -3.03 -11.07 -16.79
CA THR A 38 -3.81 -9.83 -16.93
C THR A 38 -5.18 -10.02 -16.29
N VAL A 39 -5.57 -9.08 -15.44
CA VAL A 39 -6.89 -9.02 -14.81
C VAL A 39 -7.56 -7.72 -15.23
N SER A 40 -8.76 -7.82 -15.79
CA SER A 40 -9.50 -6.66 -16.32
C SER A 40 -10.62 -6.25 -15.39
N PHE A 41 -10.83 -4.96 -15.19
CA PHE A 41 -11.96 -4.41 -14.43
C PHE A 41 -12.34 -3.05 -15.02
N ARG A 42 -13.53 -2.96 -15.62
CA ARG A 42 -14.09 -1.71 -16.18
C ARG A 42 -13.08 -0.95 -17.09
N GLY A 43 -12.50 -1.65 -18.05
CA GLY A 43 -11.50 -1.09 -18.98
C GLY A 43 -10.07 -0.98 -18.43
N MET A 44 -9.89 -1.00 -17.10
CA MET A 44 -8.57 -1.06 -16.48
C MET A 44 -8.03 -2.49 -16.48
N ASN A 45 -6.80 -2.68 -16.96
CA ASN A 45 -6.13 -3.97 -17.04
C ASN A 45 -4.88 -3.95 -16.15
N LEU A 46 -4.82 -4.86 -15.17
CA LEU A 46 -3.72 -5.01 -14.23
C LEU A 46 -2.91 -6.26 -14.58
N LYS A 47 -1.58 -6.11 -14.69
CA LYS A 47 -0.67 -7.26 -14.74
C LYS A 47 -0.30 -7.66 -13.31
N VAL A 48 -0.79 -8.79 -12.85
CA VAL A 48 -0.55 -9.31 -11.49
C VAL A 48 0.24 -10.61 -11.56
N PRO A 49 1.03 -10.98 -10.52
CA PRO A 49 1.64 -12.30 -10.43
C PRO A 49 0.63 -13.44 -10.65
N SER A 50 1.02 -14.46 -11.41
CA SER A 50 0.13 -15.56 -11.81
C SER A 50 -0.40 -16.35 -10.62
N GLY A 51 0.40 -16.47 -9.56
CA GLY A 51 0.06 -17.14 -8.30
C GLY A 51 -0.96 -16.40 -7.43
N TRP A 52 -1.30 -15.15 -7.71
CA TRP A 52 -2.36 -14.44 -6.98
C TRP A 52 -3.74 -14.91 -7.42
N GLN A 53 -4.66 -15.07 -6.49
CA GLN A 53 -6.04 -15.46 -6.79
C GLN A 53 -6.90 -14.23 -7.08
N VAL A 54 -7.91 -14.39 -7.92
CA VAL A 54 -8.84 -13.30 -8.26
C VAL A 54 -10.25 -13.81 -8.03
N HIS A 55 -10.92 -13.23 -7.04
CA HIS A 55 -12.34 -13.45 -6.79
C HIS A 55 -13.11 -12.29 -7.39
N ARG A 56 -14.20 -12.56 -8.09
CA ARG A 56 -14.99 -11.54 -8.75
C ARG A 56 -16.46 -11.82 -8.51
N ASP A 57 -17.18 -10.75 -8.21
CA ASP A 57 -18.62 -10.74 -8.24
C ASP A 57 -19.05 -9.39 -8.83
N GLY A 58 -19.49 -9.46 -10.09
CA GLY A 58 -20.02 -8.34 -10.87
C GLY A 58 -19.25 -7.03 -10.75
N ASP A 59 -19.60 -6.26 -9.72
CA ASP A 59 -19.13 -4.90 -9.46
C ASP A 59 -17.88 -4.82 -8.57
N TRP A 60 -17.32 -5.93 -8.10
CA TRP A 60 -16.06 -5.91 -7.38
C TRP A 60 -15.16 -7.09 -7.74
N MET A 61 -13.87 -6.94 -7.47
CA MET A 61 -12.94 -8.05 -7.41
C MET A 61 -11.98 -7.92 -6.23
N LEU A 62 -11.67 -9.05 -5.60
CA LEU A 62 -10.57 -9.19 -4.65
C LEU A 62 -9.40 -9.83 -5.39
N VAL A 63 -8.27 -9.15 -5.42
CA VAL A 63 -6.99 -9.74 -5.84
C VAL A 63 -6.27 -10.21 -4.59
N GLN A 64 -6.39 -11.51 -4.31
CA GLN A 64 -5.88 -12.17 -3.12
C GLN A 64 -4.42 -12.59 -3.32
N THR A 65 -3.56 -12.15 -2.41
CA THR A 65 -2.11 -12.41 -2.45
C THR A 65 -1.64 -13.40 -1.39
N GLY A 66 -2.54 -13.80 -0.48
CA GLY A 66 -2.24 -14.73 0.61
C GLY A 66 -3.46 -15.60 0.95
N LYS A 67 -3.67 -15.88 2.24
CA LYS A 67 -4.86 -16.61 2.71
C LYS A 67 -6.10 -15.72 2.66
N CYS A 68 -7.26 -16.33 2.45
CA CYS A 68 -8.59 -15.76 2.65
C CYS A 68 -9.61 -16.91 2.54
N GLU A 69 -10.34 -17.18 3.61
CA GLU A 69 -11.34 -18.27 3.61
C GLU A 69 -12.69 -17.79 3.08
N THR A 70 -13.12 -16.60 3.51
CA THR A 70 -14.39 -15.99 3.11
C THR A 70 -14.15 -14.53 2.73
N PRO A 71 -14.08 -14.21 1.42
CA PRO A 71 -13.91 -12.85 0.96
C PRO A 71 -15.06 -11.95 1.41
N ALA A 72 -14.74 -10.91 2.18
CA ALA A 72 -15.60 -9.77 2.45
C ALA A 72 -14.72 -8.54 2.71
N TYR A 73 -15.29 -7.33 2.57
CA TYR A 73 -14.55 -6.11 2.92
C TYR A 73 -14.04 -6.22 4.36
N PHE A 74 -12.75 -5.94 4.54
CA PHE A 74 -12.06 -6.04 5.85
C PHE A 74 -12.12 -7.41 6.52
N ALA A 75 -12.48 -8.47 5.78
CA ALA A 75 -12.47 -9.83 6.31
C ALA A 75 -11.11 -10.14 6.95
N PRO A 76 -11.09 -10.60 8.21
CA PRO A 76 -9.85 -10.88 8.90
C PRO A 76 -9.00 -11.89 8.12
N LYS A 77 -7.70 -11.62 8.03
CA LYS A 77 -6.72 -12.49 7.36
C LYS A 77 -6.99 -12.69 5.86
N CYS A 78 -7.77 -11.83 5.20
CA CYS A 78 -7.94 -11.84 3.75
C CYS A 78 -6.94 -10.92 3.06
N GLN A 79 -5.71 -11.42 2.85
CA GLN A 79 -4.60 -10.65 2.30
C GLN A 79 -4.80 -10.35 0.81
N GLY A 80 -4.83 -9.06 0.47
CA GLY A 80 -4.96 -8.59 -0.90
C GLY A 80 -5.51 -7.18 -0.96
N PHE A 81 -6.01 -6.82 -2.14
CA PHE A 81 -6.65 -5.53 -2.37
C PHE A 81 -7.95 -5.71 -3.15
N TRP A 82 -8.87 -4.79 -2.89
CA TRP A 82 -10.17 -4.74 -3.54
C TRP A 82 -10.11 -3.76 -4.70
N VAL A 83 -10.78 -4.11 -5.80
CA VAL A 83 -11.09 -3.19 -6.89
C VAL A 83 -12.61 -3.16 -7.01
N LEU A 84 -13.17 -1.97 -6.77
CA LEU A 84 -14.57 -1.72 -6.51
C LEU A 84 -15.15 -0.86 -7.63
N GLY A 85 -16.38 -1.18 -8.03
CA GLY A 85 -17.13 -0.51 -9.07
C GLY A 85 -18.25 0.39 -8.51
N PRO A 86 -19.12 0.90 -9.39
CA PRO A 86 -20.17 1.84 -9.04
C PRO A 86 -21.12 1.42 -7.92
N LYS A 87 -21.49 0.14 -7.80
CA LYS A 87 -22.40 -0.32 -6.74
C LYS A 87 -21.73 -0.27 -5.38
N ALA A 88 -20.48 -0.72 -5.28
CA ALA A 88 -19.69 -0.62 -4.05
C ALA A 88 -19.39 0.85 -3.69
N ILE A 89 -19.08 1.69 -4.67
CA ILE A 89 -18.86 3.12 -4.46
C ILE A 89 -20.14 3.84 -3.99
N LYS A 90 -21.32 3.46 -4.50
CA LYS A 90 -22.61 4.07 -4.13
C LYS A 90 -22.93 3.95 -2.63
N TYR A 91 -22.41 2.93 -1.97
CA TYR A 91 -22.66 2.63 -0.55
C TYR A 91 -21.36 2.46 0.22
N GLY A 92 -20.31 3.18 -0.20
CA GLY A 92 -18.93 2.95 0.21
C GLY A 92 -18.47 3.75 1.43
N ASP A 93 -19.26 4.73 1.87
CA ASP A 93 -18.97 5.54 3.05
C ASP A 93 -19.71 5.02 4.29
N GLU A 94 -19.33 5.50 5.46
CA GLU A 94 -19.99 5.18 6.73
C GLU A 94 -21.49 5.51 6.64
N GLY A 95 -22.33 4.65 7.23
CA GLY A 95 -23.78 4.76 7.11
C GLY A 95 -24.33 4.37 5.73
N PHE A 96 -23.50 3.78 4.86
CA PHE A 96 -23.83 3.40 3.48
C PHE A 96 -24.08 4.60 2.55
N ASP A 97 -23.46 5.73 2.83
CA ASP A 97 -23.48 6.88 1.93
C ASP A 97 -22.56 6.68 0.71
N PRO A 98 -22.73 7.48 -0.36
CA PRO A 98 -21.84 7.42 -1.52
C PRO A 98 -20.41 7.83 -1.19
N TYR A 99 -19.45 6.98 -1.52
CA TYR A 99 -18.03 7.28 -1.37
C TYR A 99 -17.58 8.36 -2.36
N THR A 100 -17.05 9.45 -1.82
CA THR A 100 -16.51 10.60 -2.58
C THR A 100 -14.99 10.71 -2.50
N GLY A 101 -14.36 9.93 -1.62
CA GLY A 101 -12.94 10.03 -1.29
C GLY A 101 -12.60 11.20 -0.36
N GLU A 102 -13.60 11.83 0.27
CA GLU A 102 -13.38 12.79 1.37
C GLU A 102 -13.36 12.13 2.75
N GLN A 103 -13.88 10.91 2.85
CA GLN A 103 -13.83 10.01 4.01
C GLN A 103 -13.24 8.67 3.57
N PRO A 104 -12.72 7.85 4.50
CA PRO A 104 -12.28 6.51 4.17
C PRO A 104 -13.43 5.65 3.65
N PHE A 105 -13.11 4.71 2.76
CA PHE A 105 -14.05 3.67 2.38
C PHE A 105 -14.39 2.83 3.61
N TYR A 106 -15.65 2.89 4.03
CA TYR A 106 -16.14 2.24 5.25
C TYR A 106 -17.65 1.91 5.11
N PRO A 107 -18.03 0.94 4.26
CA PRO A 107 -19.43 0.60 3.97
C PRO A 107 -20.13 -0.13 5.14
N ALA A 108 -20.30 0.56 6.26
CA ALA A 108 -20.84 0.02 7.50
C ALA A 108 -21.51 1.09 8.34
N SER A 109 -22.47 0.69 9.17
CA SER A 109 -23.09 1.54 10.20
C SER A 109 -22.57 1.25 11.61
N ASP A 110 -21.69 0.26 11.76
CA ASP A 110 -21.15 -0.21 13.03
C ASP A 110 -19.62 -0.40 12.96
N VAL A 111 -19.03 -0.76 14.10
CA VAL A 111 -17.60 -1.06 14.17
C VAL A 111 -17.30 -2.33 13.40
N GLN A 112 -16.51 -2.20 12.35
CA GLN A 112 -16.08 -3.31 11.51
C GLN A 112 -14.97 -4.09 12.19
N ARG A 113 -14.81 -5.35 11.79
CA ARG A 113 -13.74 -6.22 12.31
C ARG A 113 -12.36 -5.72 11.87
N CYS A 114 -11.39 -5.88 12.75
CA CYS A 114 -9.98 -5.64 12.46
C CYS A 114 -9.48 -6.62 11.39
N PRO A 115 -8.85 -6.12 10.31
CA PRO A 115 -8.31 -6.97 9.24
C PRO A 115 -7.28 -8.01 9.71
N PHE A 116 -6.55 -7.73 10.80
CA PHE A 116 -5.52 -8.63 11.32
C PHE A 116 -6.04 -9.63 12.36
N ASN A 117 -7.15 -9.31 13.04
CA ASN A 117 -7.75 -10.16 14.06
C ASN A 117 -9.25 -9.86 14.22
N GLY A 118 -10.10 -10.81 13.78
CA GLY A 118 -11.55 -10.64 13.79
C GLY A 118 -12.22 -10.53 15.16
N ARG A 119 -11.47 -10.68 16.27
CA ARG A 119 -11.95 -10.46 17.64
C ARG A 119 -11.90 -9.00 18.09
N TYR A 120 -11.32 -8.13 17.28
CA TYR A 120 -11.10 -6.72 17.58
C TYR A 120 -11.84 -5.86 16.55
N GLY A 121 -12.25 -4.66 16.95
CA GLY A 121 -12.76 -3.65 16.03
C GLY A 121 -11.64 -2.93 15.26
N GLN A 122 -11.98 -2.29 14.15
CA GLN A 122 -11.13 -1.29 13.50
C GLN A 122 -11.69 0.12 13.67
N VAL A 123 -10.78 1.09 13.75
CA VAL A 123 -11.10 2.51 13.73
C VAL A 123 -10.20 3.18 12.69
N LEU A 124 -10.81 3.91 11.78
CA LEU A 124 -10.10 4.75 10.80
C LEU A 124 -10.03 6.18 11.31
N GLY A 125 -8.89 6.82 11.05
CA GLY A 125 -8.57 8.16 11.53
C GLY A 125 -8.23 9.11 10.38
N LYS A 126 -7.44 10.13 10.71
CA LYS A 126 -7.03 11.17 9.77
C LYS A 126 -6.17 10.62 8.62
N PRO A 127 -6.16 11.29 7.45
CA PRO A 127 -5.30 10.88 6.35
C PRO A 127 -3.82 11.05 6.72
N THR A 128 -3.00 10.05 6.40
CA THR A 128 -1.55 10.03 6.55
C THR A 128 -0.83 10.47 5.28
N ALA A 129 -1.49 10.36 4.13
CA ALA A 129 -0.98 10.85 2.85
C ALA A 129 -2.11 11.20 1.88
N LEU A 130 -1.89 12.23 1.06
CA LEU A 130 -2.81 12.70 0.03
C LEU A 130 -2.06 12.95 -1.28
N GLY A 131 -2.74 12.83 -2.41
CA GLY A 131 -2.22 13.32 -3.68
C GLY A 131 -2.85 12.66 -4.91
N LEU A 132 -2.21 12.85 -6.06
CA LEU A 132 -2.57 12.16 -7.29
C LEU A 132 -1.56 11.04 -7.56
N ARG A 133 -2.05 9.83 -7.86
CA ARG A 133 -1.21 8.69 -8.23
C ARG A 133 -1.56 8.20 -9.63
N GLN A 134 -0.53 7.91 -10.42
CA GLN A 134 -0.70 7.36 -11.76
C GLN A 134 -1.34 5.97 -11.67
N VAL A 135 -2.33 5.71 -12.51
CA VAL A 135 -2.96 4.39 -12.67
C VAL A 135 -3.02 4.08 -14.16
N GLY A 136 -1.88 3.73 -14.76
CA GLY A 136 -1.77 3.55 -16.21
C GLY A 136 -1.74 4.86 -16.99
N ARG A 137 -1.32 4.81 -18.26
CA ARG A 137 -1.16 6.02 -19.10
C ARG A 137 -2.48 6.79 -19.22
N GLY A 138 -2.41 8.11 -19.05
CA GLY A 138 -3.57 9.02 -19.17
C GLY A 138 -4.54 9.02 -18.00
N HIS A 139 -4.33 8.17 -16.97
CA HIS A 139 -5.26 8.04 -15.85
C HIS A 139 -4.55 8.28 -14.52
N LYS A 140 -5.12 9.15 -13.69
CA LYS A 140 -4.65 9.43 -12.33
C LYS A 140 -5.81 9.23 -11.35
N ALA A 141 -5.50 8.63 -10.21
CA ALA A 141 -6.43 8.48 -9.11
C ALA A 141 -6.22 9.58 -8.05
N LYS A 142 -7.30 10.03 -7.41
CA LYS A 142 -7.24 10.66 -6.09
C LYS A 142 -6.75 9.59 -5.13
N TYR A 143 -5.56 9.79 -4.59
CA TYR A 143 -4.93 8.89 -3.63
C TYR A 143 -5.07 9.44 -2.23
N VAL A 144 -5.56 8.59 -1.33
CA VAL A 144 -5.57 8.87 0.10
C VAL A 144 -5.06 7.64 0.84
N SER A 145 -4.25 7.86 1.86
CA SER A 145 -3.88 6.84 2.84
C SER A 145 -4.49 7.26 4.16
N TRP A 146 -5.33 6.44 4.76
CA TRP A 146 -5.98 6.72 6.04
C TRP A 146 -5.28 5.94 7.14
N PHE A 147 -4.99 6.60 8.27
CA PHE A 147 -4.50 5.89 9.45
C PHE A 147 -5.58 4.94 9.96
N GLY A 148 -5.25 3.68 10.15
CA GLY A 148 -6.11 2.67 10.74
C GLY A 148 -5.50 2.09 12.00
N ARG A 149 -6.34 1.74 12.97
CA ARG A 149 -5.94 1.00 14.17
C ARG A 149 -6.95 -0.09 14.51
N CYS A 150 -6.44 -1.19 15.04
CA CYS A 150 -7.27 -2.23 15.64
C CYS A 150 -7.36 -2.02 17.15
N VAL A 151 -8.55 -2.22 17.70
CA VAL A 151 -8.84 -1.97 19.10
C VAL A 151 -9.58 -3.13 19.75
N LYS A 152 -9.29 -3.42 21.02
CA LYS A 152 -10.08 -4.37 21.80
C LYS A 152 -11.48 -3.80 22.04
N ASP A 153 -12.48 -4.66 21.90
CA ASP A 153 -13.85 -4.32 22.24
C ASP A 153 -13.97 -4.03 23.75
N GLY A 154 -14.77 -3.05 24.12
CA GLY A 154 -15.04 -2.67 25.50
C GLY A 154 -14.12 -1.60 26.09
N ASN A 155 -12.80 -1.70 25.92
CA ASN A 155 -11.84 -0.72 26.49
C ASN A 155 -11.11 0.15 25.45
N GLY A 156 -11.22 -0.16 24.15
CA GLY A 156 -10.61 0.64 23.08
C GLY A 156 -9.08 0.56 23.00
N GLU A 157 -8.45 -0.36 23.73
CA GLU A 157 -7.00 -0.54 23.75
C GLU A 157 -6.48 -0.91 22.36
N GLN A 158 -5.50 -0.16 21.86
CA GLN A 158 -4.92 -0.39 20.54
C GLN A 158 -4.06 -1.66 20.52
N THR A 159 -4.32 -2.55 19.57
CA THR A 159 -3.59 -3.81 19.40
C THR A 159 -2.70 -3.85 18.15
N ALA A 160 -3.05 -3.07 17.12
CA ALA A 160 -2.30 -2.97 15.88
C ALA A 160 -2.61 -1.65 15.16
N THR A 161 -1.76 -1.27 14.21
CA THR A 161 -2.00 -0.14 13.29
C THR A 161 -1.83 -0.59 11.85
N PHE A 162 -2.44 0.15 10.93
CA PHE A 162 -2.35 -0.06 9.49
C PHE A 162 -2.62 1.23 8.73
N ASP A 163 -2.39 1.19 7.42
CA ASP A 163 -2.83 2.25 6.51
C ASP A 163 -3.86 1.65 5.56
N GLN A 164 -5.03 2.28 5.46
CA GLN A 164 -5.98 2.01 4.38
C GLN A 164 -5.63 2.89 3.18
N ARG A 165 -5.05 2.27 2.16
CA ARG A 165 -4.59 2.94 0.93
C ARG A 165 -5.67 2.88 -0.12
N GLU A 166 -6.04 4.03 -0.65
CA GLU A 166 -7.15 4.18 -1.60
C GLU A 166 -6.69 4.86 -2.88
N TRP A 167 -7.07 4.31 -4.03
CA TRP A 167 -6.92 4.94 -5.34
C TRP A 167 -8.30 5.09 -5.97
N PHE A 168 -8.86 6.29 -5.91
CA PHE A 168 -10.17 6.60 -6.46
C PHE A 168 -10.08 7.26 -7.84
N LEU A 169 -10.70 6.63 -8.84
CA LEU A 169 -10.84 7.14 -10.21
C LEU A 169 -12.33 7.47 -10.45
N PRO A 170 -12.80 8.69 -10.14
CA PRO A 170 -14.22 9.03 -10.20
C PRO A 170 -14.80 8.91 -11.62
N ALA A 171 -14.05 9.34 -12.64
CA ALA A 171 -14.49 9.26 -14.04
C ALA A 171 -14.70 7.81 -14.52
N SER A 172 -13.79 6.91 -14.16
CA SER A 172 -13.89 5.48 -14.49
C SER A 172 -14.82 4.70 -13.56
N LYS A 173 -15.25 5.33 -12.44
CA LYS A 173 -16.01 4.72 -11.34
C LYS A 173 -15.30 3.48 -10.80
N ILE A 174 -14.03 3.64 -10.46
CA ILE A 174 -13.19 2.59 -9.89
C ILE A 174 -12.58 3.10 -8.59
N LEU A 175 -12.65 2.29 -7.53
CA LEU A 175 -11.95 2.50 -6.28
C LEU A 175 -11.08 1.27 -5.98
N VAL A 176 -9.79 1.48 -5.73
CA VAL A 176 -8.91 0.42 -5.22
C VAL A 176 -8.69 0.64 -3.74
N VAL A 177 -8.92 -0.39 -2.90
CA VAL A 177 -8.72 -0.32 -1.44
C VAL A 177 -7.75 -1.41 -1.00
N ASP A 178 -6.72 -1.02 -0.24
CA ASP A 178 -5.71 -1.93 0.28
C ASP A 178 -5.31 -1.58 1.71
N VAL A 179 -5.65 -2.47 2.64
CA VAL A 179 -5.28 -2.40 4.07
C VAL A 179 -4.08 -3.28 4.42
N TRP A 180 -3.62 -4.11 3.47
CA TRP A 180 -2.57 -5.11 3.68
C TRP A 180 -1.19 -4.66 3.21
N ARG A 181 -1.08 -3.42 2.73
CA ARG A 181 0.12 -2.89 2.11
C ARG A 181 0.63 -3.85 1.02
N THR A 182 -0.28 -4.34 0.18
CA THR A 182 0.02 -5.35 -0.84
C THR A 182 1.32 -5.02 -1.61
N PRO A 183 2.35 -5.89 -1.57
CA PRO A 183 3.63 -5.65 -2.22
C PRO A 183 3.48 -5.43 -3.72
N GLY A 184 4.15 -4.42 -4.26
CA GLY A 184 4.13 -4.10 -5.70
C GLY A 184 2.84 -3.44 -6.22
N LEU A 185 1.76 -3.36 -5.43
CA LEU A 185 0.49 -2.77 -5.86
C LEU A 185 0.63 -1.37 -6.48
N PRO A 186 1.35 -0.40 -5.89
CA PRO A 186 1.54 0.91 -6.51
C PRO A 186 2.15 0.84 -7.92
N ASN A 187 3.08 -0.10 -8.14
CA ASN A 187 3.72 -0.29 -9.44
C ASN A 187 2.80 -1.00 -10.44
N ILE A 188 2.00 -1.97 -9.97
CA ILE A 188 0.97 -2.64 -10.79
C ILE A 188 -0.04 -1.60 -11.28
N LEU A 189 -0.53 -0.74 -10.38
CA LEU A 189 -1.48 0.34 -10.74
C LEU A 189 -0.83 1.34 -11.70
N LYS A 190 0.37 1.84 -11.39
CA LYS A 190 1.11 2.77 -12.24
C LYS A 190 1.26 2.26 -13.68
N ASN A 191 1.48 0.95 -13.85
CA ASN A 191 1.67 0.28 -15.14
C ASN A 191 0.38 -0.34 -15.71
N ALA A 192 -0.79 -0.01 -15.16
CA ALA A 192 -2.07 -0.46 -15.71
C ALA A 192 -2.22 -0.02 -17.18
N THR A 193 -2.99 -0.78 -17.94
CA THR A 193 -3.37 -0.41 -19.31
C THR A 193 -4.86 -0.24 -19.41
N TRP A 194 -5.33 0.63 -20.32
CA TRP A 194 -6.74 0.97 -20.46
C TRP A 194 -7.21 0.62 -21.88
N ARG A 195 -8.39 0.01 -21.97
CA ARG A 195 -9.06 -0.38 -23.23
C ARG A 195 -10.54 -0.06 -23.15
#